data_AF-A0A5S5APQ4-F1
#
_entry.id   AF-A0A5S5APQ4-F1
#
_cell.length_a   1.000
_cell.length_b   1.000
_cell.length_c   1.000
_cell.angle_alpha   90.00
_cell.angle_beta   90.00
_cell.angle_gamma   90.00
#
_symmetry.space_group_name_H-M   'P 1'
#
loop_
_entity.id
_entity.type
_entity.pdbx_description
1 polymer ?
#
loop_
_entity_poly.entity_id
_entity_poly.type
_entity_poly.pdbx_seq_one_letter_code
_entity_poly.pdbx_strand_id
1 'polypeptide(L)'
;MIIILLMALTLFFIQRLIFAQRLPYYIQLKARLRDETAKLDSARETAGNLPVLKKDVERAEAELAAVMEKLGLAFDDRDSFFLAAQPKEPAVRVMLFQPLQEEKRGIFSVQPFQVTVSGDYPRIVSYLLYLETLPALTEIRELKISAGGEKPGEVEAGFVIDLYEIGLEGESIPFSNDYNDKKTSFSQNRKNIFEPVAINRPGKAQEQLPQLSPSSPEAPGGSEKKTGPLAIPSTASYAFPSLDGKSNQVPLPWLEGAKVLRNVGPFYSVGSRKIAIAAREFNRGVVVEVDEGRPVAEAVMDLQARYRVLRGFAGVEDETQNSSGSFILTFLGDERELLKTPVLKPGGYPHYVELNVTGVKRLTVRVEWQESGPGDYDRIAAALANMIFQAEDQPAQK
;
A
#
# COMPACT_ATOMS: atom_id res chain seq x y z
N MET A 1 -70.68 -30.73 -21.37
CA MET A 1 -70.36 -29.39 -20.80
C MET A 1 -69.84 -29.48 -19.37
N ILE A 2 -70.62 -29.99 -18.40
CA ILE A 2 -70.22 -30.02 -16.97
C ILE A 2 -68.91 -30.78 -16.70
N ILE A 3 -68.72 -31.95 -17.31
CA ILE A 3 -67.51 -32.77 -17.11
C ILE A 3 -66.23 -32.06 -17.58
N ILE A 4 -66.29 -31.35 -18.71
CA ILE A 4 -65.15 -30.62 -19.27
C ILE A 4 -64.78 -29.45 -18.35
N LEU A 5 -65.77 -28.75 -17.80
CA LEU A 5 -65.55 -27.65 -16.86
C LEU A 5 -64.87 -28.15 -15.57
N LEU A 6 -65.31 -29.29 -15.07
CA LEU A 6 -64.76 -29.88 -13.85
C LEU A 6 -63.31 -30.35 -14.05
N MET A 7 -62.99 -30.89 -15.23
CA MET A 7 -61.63 -31.29 -15.61
C MET A 7 -60.71 -30.08 -15.82
N ALA A 8 -61.21 -28.98 -16.39
CA ALA A 8 -60.44 -27.74 -16.52
C ALA A 8 -60.16 -27.11 -15.13
N LEU A 9 -61.13 -27.17 -14.22
CA LEU A 9 -60.98 -26.65 -12.86
C LEU A 9 -59.95 -27.45 -12.05
N THR A 10 -59.93 -28.78 -12.16
CA THR A 10 -58.93 -29.62 -11.50
C THR A 10 -57.53 -29.39 -12.07
N LEU A 11 -57.39 -29.26 -13.39
CA LEU A 11 -56.11 -28.95 -14.04
C LEU A 11 -55.58 -27.57 -13.62
N PHE A 12 -56.46 -26.56 -13.56
CA PHE A 12 -56.10 -25.22 -13.07
C PHE A 12 -55.67 -25.25 -11.60
N PHE A 13 -56.37 -26.04 -10.76
CA PHE A 13 -56.01 -26.16 -9.35
C PHE A 13 -54.67 -26.87 -9.16
N ILE A 14 -54.40 -27.94 -9.91
CA ILE A 14 -53.10 -28.64 -9.90
C ILE A 14 -51.99 -27.71 -10.38
N GLN A 15 -52.21 -27.00 -11.49
CA GLN A 15 -51.23 -26.05 -12.03
C GLN A 15 -50.94 -24.93 -11.04
N ARG A 16 -51.98 -24.32 -10.46
CA ARG A 16 -51.84 -23.19 -9.54
C ARG A 16 -51.27 -23.61 -8.19
N LEU A 17 -51.72 -24.73 -7.62
CA LEU A 17 -51.31 -25.15 -6.29
C LEU A 17 -49.89 -25.75 -6.30
N ILE A 18 -49.57 -26.61 -7.27
CA ILE A 18 -48.28 -27.30 -7.30
C ILE A 18 -47.17 -26.35 -7.78
N PHE A 19 -47.37 -25.63 -8.89
CA PHE A 19 -46.32 -24.77 -9.43
C PHE A 19 -46.13 -23.49 -8.61
N ALA A 20 -47.19 -22.82 -8.14
CA ALA A 20 -47.00 -21.57 -7.42
C ALA A 20 -46.34 -21.77 -6.05
N GLN A 21 -46.60 -22.89 -5.37
CA GLN A 21 -46.02 -23.13 -4.04
C GLN A 21 -44.69 -23.89 -4.07
N ARG A 22 -44.52 -24.91 -4.93
CA ARG A 22 -43.31 -25.76 -4.88
C ARG A 22 -42.15 -25.26 -5.73
N LEU A 23 -42.43 -24.54 -6.82
CA LEU A 23 -41.39 -24.02 -7.71
C LEU A 23 -40.43 -23.03 -7.01
N PRO A 24 -40.88 -22.03 -6.22
CA PRO A 24 -39.96 -21.11 -5.57
C PRO A 24 -39.06 -21.82 -4.55
N TYR A 25 -39.59 -22.81 -3.83
CA TYR A 25 -38.78 -23.62 -2.90
C TYR A 25 -37.68 -24.41 -3.63
N TYR A 26 -38.01 -25.02 -4.77
CA TYR A 26 -37.02 -25.74 -5.58
C TYR A 26 -35.94 -24.80 -6.14
N ILE A 27 -36.32 -23.59 -6.58
CA ILE A 27 -35.36 -22.58 -7.05
C ILE A 27 -34.43 -22.13 -5.92
N GLN A 28 -34.97 -21.85 -4.74
CA GLN A 28 -34.17 -21.48 -3.56
C GLN A 28 -33.22 -22.60 -3.13
N LEU A 29 -33.70 -23.85 -3.13
CA LEU A 29 -32.88 -25.01 -2.78
C LEU A 29 -31.73 -25.20 -3.78
N LYS A 30 -32.00 -25.04 -5.07
CA LYS A 30 -30.98 -25.12 -6.12
C LYS A 30 -29.97 -23.96 -6.03
N ALA A 31 -30.41 -22.78 -5.64
CA ALA A 31 -29.53 -21.63 -5.38
C ALA A 31 -28.60 -21.89 -4.19
N ARG A 32 -29.14 -22.40 -3.06
CA ARG A 32 -28.31 -22.78 -1.90
C ARG A 32 -27.27 -23.84 -2.23
N LEU A 33 -27.66 -24.87 -2.99
CA LEU A 33 -26.71 -25.91 -3.41
C LEU A 33 -25.57 -25.33 -4.25
N ARG A 34 -25.86 -24.38 -5.16
CA ARG A 34 -24.82 -23.70 -5.94
C ARG A 34 -23.90 -22.87 -5.05
N ASP A 35 -24.45 -22.10 -4.13
CA ASP A 35 -23.66 -21.26 -3.21
C ASP A 35 -22.77 -22.12 -2.30
N GLU A 36 -23.28 -23.24 -1.78
CA GLU A 36 -22.47 -24.16 -0.98
C GLU A 36 -21.37 -24.85 -1.79
N THR A 37 -21.66 -25.26 -3.04
CA THR A 37 -20.61 -25.81 -3.92
C THR A 37 -19.52 -24.78 -4.23
N ALA A 38 -19.89 -23.52 -4.51
CA ALA A 38 -18.93 -22.45 -4.77
C ALA A 38 -18.04 -22.17 -3.54
N LYS A 39 -18.60 -22.26 -2.32
CA LYS A 39 -17.84 -22.14 -1.06
C LYS A 39 -16.87 -23.30 -0.85
N LEU A 40 -17.25 -24.53 -1.20
CA LEU A 40 -16.37 -25.69 -1.09
C LEU A 40 -15.22 -25.62 -2.11
N ASP A 41 -15.51 -25.15 -3.33
CA ASP A 41 -14.48 -25.00 -4.37
C ASP A 41 -13.49 -23.88 -4.01
N SER A 42 -13.95 -22.73 -3.49
CA SER A 42 -13.04 -21.68 -3.01
C SER A 42 -12.20 -22.12 -1.80
N ALA A 43 -12.78 -22.91 -0.89
CA ALA A 43 -12.04 -23.50 0.23
C ALA A 43 -10.99 -24.52 -0.26
N ARG A 44 -11.30 -25.32 -1.28
CA ARG A 44 -10.35 -26.26 -1.92
C ARG A 44 -9.24 -25.54 -2.66
N GLU A 45 -9.54 -24.46 -3.37
CA GLU A 45 -8.52 -23.62 -4.04
C GLU A 45 -7.57 -23.00 -3.01
N THR A 46 -8.13 -22.49 -1.91
CA THR A 46 -7.34 -21.95 -0.78
C THR A 46 -6.48 -23.04 -0.13
N ALA A 47 -7.02 -24.23 0.10
CA ALA A 47 -6.28 -25.38 0.64
C ALA A 47 -5.21 -25.90 -0.33
N GLY A 48 -5.48 -25.86 -1.64
CA GLY A 48 -4.53 -26.26 -2.69
C GLY A 48 -3.34 -25.32 -2.82
N ASN A 49 -3.52 -24.03 -2.49
CA ASN A 49 -2.46 -23.03 -2.51
C ASN A 49 -1.66 -22.97 -1.20
N LEU A 50 -2.11 -23.64 -0.14
CA LEU A 50 -1.47 -23.64 1.18
C LEU A 50 0.01 -24.11 1.14
N PRO A 51 0.40 -25.14 0.36
CA PRO A 51 1.80 -25.53 0.22
C PRO A 51 2.68 -24.46 -0.47
N VAL A 52 2.12 -23.74 -1.44
CA VAL A 52 2.83 -22.66 -2.14
C VAL A 52 3.02 -21.48 -1.20
N LEU A 53 1.96 -21.09 -0.50
CA LEU A 53 2.01 -20.02 0.49
C LEU A 53 3.03 -20.33 1.60
N LYS A 54 3.05 -21.57 2.10
CA LYS A 54 4.03 -22.00 3.10
C LYS A 54 5.46 -21.86 2.59
N LYS A 55 5.73 -22.29 1.35
CA LYS A 55 7.05 -22.16 0.74
C LYS A 55 7.47 -20.71 0.51
N ASP A 56 6.52 -19.83 0.18
CA ASP A 56 6.80 -18.41 -0.01
C ASP A 56 7.04 -17.70 1.34
N VAL A 57 6.34 -18.09 2.40
CA VAL A 57 6.62 -17.64 3.78
C VAL A 57 8.02 -18.09 4.22
N GLU A 58 8.35 -19.37 4.04
CA GLU A 58 9.69 -19.90 4.37
C GLU A 58 10.81 -19.16 3.59
N ARG A 59 10.57 -18.80 2.32
CA ARG A 59 11.52 -18.01 1.53
C ARG A 59 11.64 -16.57 2.05
N ALA A 60 10.51 -15.92 2.36
CA ALA A 60 10.51 -14.56 2.88
C ALA A 60 11.20 -14.48 4.26
N GLU A 61 11.00 -15.48 5.12
CA GLU A 61 11.69 -15.61 6.40
C GLU A 61 13.21 -15.80 6.21
N ALA A 62 13.64 -16.63 5.25
CA ALA A 62 15.05 -16.82 4.94
C ALA A 62 15.70 -15.55 4.36
N GLU A 63 15.01 -14.83 3.49
CA GLU A 63 15.47 -13.55 2.94
C GLU A 63 15.57 -12.48 4.03
N LEU A 64 14.58 -12.41 4.94
CA LEU A 64 14.61 -11.52 6.08
C LEU A 64 15.79 -11.83 7.00
N ALA A 65 16.00 -13.10 7.36
CA ALA A 65 17.12 -13.52 8.19
C ALA A 65 18.48 -13.14 7.56
N ALA A 66 18.64 -13.33 6.25
CA ALA A 66 19.86 -12.91 5.54
C ALA A 66 20.06 -11.39 5.53
N VAL A 67 18.97 -10.61 5.44
CA VAL A 67 19.01 -9.15 5.56
C VAL A 67 19.38 -8.74 6.99
N MET A 68 18.81 -9.38 8.01
CA MET A 68 19.13 -9.11 9.42
C MET A 68 20.61 -9.41 9.72
N GLU A 69 21.14 -10.53 9.22
CA GLU A 69 22.56 -10.87 9.33
C GLU A 69 23.45 -9.83 8.65
N LYS A 70 23.08 -9.40 7.44
CA LYS A 70 23.82 -8.37 6.70
C LYS A 70 23.78 -7.00 7.37
N LEU A 71 22.66 -6.65 8.01
CA LEU A 71 22.51 -5.44 8.81
C LEU A 71 23.23 -5.55 10.15
N GLY A 72 23.67 -6.75 10.54
CA GLY A 72 24.34 -7.00 11.80
C GLY A 72 23.45 -6.72 13.00
N LEU A 73 22.12 -6.89 12.85
CA LEU A 73 21.18 -6.74 13.96
C LEU A 73 21.51 -7.81 15.01
N ALA A 74 21.97 -7.39 16.19
CA ALA A 74 22.63 -8.27 17.16
C ALA A 74 22.01 -8.23 18.55
N PHE A 75 20.93 -7.47 18.75
CA PHE A 75 20.26 -7.38 20.04
C PHE A 75 19.07 -8.32 20.07
N ASP A 76 19.34 -9.56 20.51
CA ASP A 76 18.30 -10.53 20.84
C ASP A 76 17.80 -10.37 22.29
N ASP A 77 18.41 -9.45 23.05
CA ASP A 77 18.15 -9.28 24.49
C ASP A 77 18.09 -7.80 24.90
N ARG A 78 17.09 -7.50 25.75
CA ARG A 78 16.77 -6.17 26.28
C ARG A 78 17.92 -5.60 27.10
N ASP A 79 18.63 -6.45 27.85
CA ASP A 79 19.78 -6.02 28.67
C ASP A 79 20.94 -5.54 27.80
N SER A 80 21.17 -6.22 26.67
CA SER A 80 22.21 -5.84 25.71
C SER A 80 21.89 -4.51 25.03
N PHE A 81 20.62 -4.28 24.69
CA PHE A 81 20.16 -2.99 24.18
C PHE A 81 20.35 -1.88 25.22
N PHE A 82 19.91 -2.12 26.47
CA PHE A 82 20.05 -1.14 27.55
C PHE A 82 21.50 -0.71 27.76
N LEU A 83 22.45 -1.66 27.75
CA LEU A 83 23.87 -1.37 27.87
C LEU A 83 24.42 -0.59 26.68
N ALA A 84 23.99 -0.94 25.46
CA ALA A 84 24.44 -0.27 24.25
C ALA A 84 23.86 1.14 24.10
N ALA A 85 22.64 1.37 24.59
CA ALA A 85 21.96 2.66 24.58
C ALA A 85 22.56 3.66 25.57
N GLN A 86 23.40 3.24 26.53
CA GLN A 86 24.05 4.19 27.43
C GLN A 86 24.98 5.16 26.66
N PRO A 87 25.00 6.45 27.01
CA PRO A 87 25.86 7.43 26.35
C PRO A 87 27.33 7.09 26.58
N LYS A 88 28.12 7.10 25.50
CA LYS A 88 29.58 6.93 25.57
C LYS A 88 30.29 8.19 26.04
N GLU A 89 29.65 9.34 25.88
CA GLU A 89 30.21 10.63 26.25
C GLU A 89 29.77 11.03 27.67
N PRO A 90 30.72 11.34 28.58
CA PRO A 90 30.40 11.68 29.96
C PRO A 90 29.65 13.02 30.10
N ALA A 91 29.58 13.80 29.02
CA ALA A 91 28.87 15.08 28.98
C ALA A 91 27.35 14.93 28.87
N VAL A 92 26.85 13.76 28.49
CA VAL A 92 25.41 13.45 28.46
C VAL A 92 25.08 12.60 29.67
N ARG A 93 24.24 13.12 30.56
CA ARG A 93 23.79 12.42 31.78
C ARG A 93 22.41 11.83 31.54
N VAL A 94 22.27 10.51 31.70
CA VAL A 94 20.97 9.84 31.68
C VAL A 94 20.29 10.05 33.02
N MET A 95 19.16 10.75 33.01
CA MET A 95 18.35 11.03 34.20
C MET A 95 17.30 9.95 34.43
N LEU A 96 16.71 9.45 33.33
CA LEU A 96 15.71 8.38 33.34
C LEU A 96 15.96 7.46 32.15
N PHE A 97 15.91 6.16 32.40
CA PHE A 97 15.84 5.15 31.35
C PHE A 97 15.00 4.00 31.88
N GLN A 98 13.71 3.99 31.54
CA GLN A 98 12.75 3.05 32.11
C GLN A 98 11.97 2.33 31.01
N PRO A 99 11.87 0.98 31.05
CA PRO A 99 10.98 0.25 30.16
C PRO A 99 9.52 0.56 30.47
N LEU A 100 8.72 0.76 29.43
CA LEU A 100 7.27 0.89 29.49
C LEU A 100 6.59 -0.46 29.21
N GLN A 101 5.26 -0.48 29.18
CA GLN A 101 4.51 -1.70 28.88
C GLN A 101 4.74 -2.13 27.44
N GLU A 102 5.02 -3.42 27.24
CA GLU A 102 5.20 -4.01 25.91
C GLU A 102 3.89 -3.94 25.09
N GLU A 103 4.01 -3.55 23.82
CA GLU A 103 2.90 -3.36 22.91
C GLU A 103 3.05 -4.29 21.70
N LYS A 104 1.94 -4.87 21.24
CA LYS A 104 1.92 -5.61 19.97
C LYS A 104 1.56 -4.68 18.81
N ARG A 105 2.44 -4.58 17.82
CA ARG A 105 2.21 -3.82 16.59
C ARG A 105 2.36 -4.72 15.36
N GLY A 106 1.25 -5.35 14.98
CA GLY A 106 1.24 -6.31 13.88
C GLY A 106 2.01 -7.59 14.25
N ILE A 107 3.07 -7.90 13.50
CA ILE A 107 3.95 -9.06 13.72
C ILE A 107 5.11 -8.77 14.68
N PHE A 108 5.22 -7.54 15.16
CA PHE A 108 6.30 -7.11 16.04
C PHE A 108 5.81 -6.99 17.48
N SER A 109 6.66 -7.46 18.40
CA SER A 109 6.60 -7.05 19.80
C SER A 109 7.43 -5.78 19.95
N VAL A 110 6.84 -4.73 20.50
CA VAL A 110 7.50 -3.44 20.68
C VAL A 110 7.69 -3.20 22.16
N GLN A 111 8.95 -3.03 22.57
CA GLN A 111 9.30 -2.66 23.93
C GLN A 111 9.68 -1.17 23.96
N PRO A 112 8.79 -0.28 24.43
CA PRO A 112 9.11 1.14 24.54
C PRO A 112 9.98 1.40 25.76
N PHE A 113 10.88 2.37 25.65
CA PHE A 113 11.69 2.89 26.76
C PHE A 113 11.54 4.40 26.84
N GLN A 114 11.14 4.88 28.01
CA GLN A 114 11.14 6.31 28.32
C GLN A 114 12.54 6.74 28.73
N VAL A 115 13.11 7.70 28.01
CA VAL A 115 14.46 8.18 28.20
C VAL A 115 14.46 9.69 28.43
N THR A 116 15.14 10.12 29.50
CA THR A 116 15.41 11.52 29.77
C THR A 116 16.91 11.71 29.92
N VAL A 117 17.49 12.62 29.15
CA VAL A 117 18.92 12.96 29.19
C VAL A 117 19.14 14.45 29.37
N SER A 118 20.22 14.82 30.05
CA SER A 118 20.65 16.21 30.25
C SER A 118 22.07 16.41 29.74
N GLY A 119 22.32 17.53 29.07
CA GLY A 119 23.65 17.89 28.56
C GLY A 119 23.60 19.08 27.61
N ASP A 120 24.73 19.39 26.98
CA ASP A 120 24.78 20.44 25.96
C ASP A 120 23.99 20.02 24.71
N TYR A 121 23.27 20.95 24.08
CA TYR A 121 22.42 20.65 22.92
C TYR A 121 23.14 19.83 21.81
N PRO A 122 24.36 20.19 21.34
CA PRO A 122 25.05 19.42 20.30
C PRO A 122 25.38 17.97 20.72
N ARG A 123 25.61 17.75 22.02
CA ARG A 123 25.93 16.44 22.58
C ARG A 123 24.70 15.55 22.65
N ILE A 124 23.55 16.12 23.01
CA ILE A 124 22.27 15.42 22.94
C ILE A 124 21.93 15.02 21.50
N VAL A 125 22.12 15.91 20.53
CA VAL A 125 21.90 15.56 19.11
C VAL A 125 22.81 14.41 18.67
N SER A 126 24.09 14.45 19.06
CA SER A 126 25.05 13.38 18.76
C SER A 126 24.65 12.05 19.41
N TYR A 127 24.09 12.10 20.61
CA TYR A 127 23.55 10.93 21.31
C TYR A 127 22.30 10.36 20.62
N LEU A 128 21.37 11.20 20.16
CA LEU A 128 20.21 10.74 19.38
C LEU A 128 20.64 10.04 18.09
N LEU A 129 21.60 10.63 17.35
CA LEU A 129 22.18 10.01 16.15
C LEU A 129 22.88 8.69 16.48
N TYR A 130 23.55 8.60 17.62
CA TYR A 130 24.16 7.35 18.07
C TYR A 130 23.12 6.25 18.30
N LEU A 131 21.98 6.58 18.92
CA LEU A 131 20.90 5.62 19.13
C LEU A 131 20.35 5.07 17.80
N GLU A 132 20.24 5.91 16.76
CA GLU A 132 19.81 5.47 15.42
C GLU A 132 20.84 4.55 14.71
N THR A 133 22.11 4.60 15.12
CA THR A 133 23.17 3.75 14.57
C THR A 133 23.33 2.41 15.30
N LEU A 134 22.55 2.17 16.36
CA LEU A 134 22.61 0.90 17.07
C LEU A 134 22.20 -0.24 16.13
N PRO A 135 22.84 -1.42 16.21
CA PRO A 135 22.42 -2.62 15.49
C PRO A 135 21.11 -3.23 16.04
N ALA A 136 20.11 -2.41 16.29
CA ALA A 136 18.74 -2.78 16.67
C ALA A 136 17.76 -2.07 15.72
N LEU A 137 16.59 -2.66 15.54
CA LEU A 137 15.47 -1.96 14.91
C LEU A 137 14.83 -1.05 15.96
N THR A 138 15.19 0.23 15.93
CA THR A 138 14.69 1.23 16.88
C THR A 138 14.00 2.40 16.21
N GLU A 139 13.03 2.99 16.90
CA GLU A 139 12.35 4.23 16.47
C GLU A 139 12.27 5.22 17.65
N ILE A 140 12.65 6.48 17.41
CA ILE A 140 12.57 7.55 18.41
C ILE A 140 11.26 8.34 18.18
N ARG A 141 10.43 8.45 19.22
CA ARG A 141 9.15 9.17 19.21
C ARG A 141 9.05 10.14 20.38
N GLU A 142 8.11 11.08 20.27
CA GLU A 142 7.76 12.05 21.32
C GLU A 142 8.94 12.88 21.84
N LEU A 143 9.90 13.22 20.96
CA LEU A 143 11.06 14.02 21.33
C LEU A 143 10.64 15.42 21.80
N LYS A 144 10.98 15.73 23.05
CA LYS A 144 10.78 17.04 23.66
C LYS A 144 12.10 17.54 24.26
N ILE A 145 12.56 18.69 23.79
CA ILE A 145 13.76 19.36 24.31
C ILE A 145 13.34 20.60 25.08
N SER A 146 13.80 20.72 26.33
CA SER A 146 13.51 21.83 27.24
C SER A 146 14.81 22.44 27.77
N ALA A 147 14.79 23.71 28.19
CA ALA A 147 15.95 24.34 28.82
C ALA A 147 16.24 23.70 30.19
N GLY A 148 17.50 23.32 30.42
CA GLY A 148 17.96 22.78 31.70
C GLY A 148 18.18 23.89 32.74
N GLY A 149 17.93 23.58 34.01
CA GLY A 149 17.91 24.58 35.08
C GLY A 149 19.26 24.85 35.77
N GLU A 150 20.24 23.94 35.69
CA GLU A 150 21.44 24.03 36.52
C GLU A 150 22.57 24.85 35.91
N LYS A 151 22.74 24.82 34.58
CA LYS A 151 23.85 25.49 33.88
C LYS A 151 23.39 26.21 32.62
N PRO A 152 23.93 27.41 32.32
CA PRO A 152 23.64 28.10 31.07
C PRO A 152 24.13 27.26 29.89
N GLY A 153 23.21 26.90 28.98
CA GLY A 153 23.48 26.09 27.80
C GLY A 153 23.17 24.59 27.95
N GLU A 154 22.85 24.13 29.17
CA GLU A 154 22.37 22.78 29.40
C GLU A 154 20.90 22.66 28.97
N VAL A 155 20.56 21.57 28.27
CA VAL A 155 19.20 21.25 27.86
C VAL A 155 18.84 19.86 28.34
N GLU A 156 17.55 19.65 28.59
CA GLU A 156 16.97 18.37 28.96
C GLU A 156 16.15 17.86 27.77
N ALA A 157 16.42 16.63 27.33
CA ALA A 157 15.66 15.97 26.28
C ALA A 157 14.96 14.73 26.83
N GLY A 158 13.64 14.71 26.71
CA GLY A 158 12.79 13.55 26.98
C GLY A 158 12.26 12.96 25.68
N PHE A 159 12.33 11.65 25.53
CA PHE A 159 11.82 10.93 24.36
C PHE A 159 11.46 9.48 24.70
N VAL A 160 10.75 8.82 23.80
CA VAL A 160 10.48 7.39 23.86
C VAL A 160 11.24 6.71 22.74
N ILE A 161 12.03 5.68 23.05
CA ILE A 161 12.67 4.81 22.05
C ILE A 161 11.99 3.45 22.05
N ASP A 162 11.43 3.09 20.90
CA ASP A 162 10.80 1.79 20.68
C ASP A 162 11.85 0.80 20.20
N LEU A 163 11.98 -0.33 20.88
CA LEU A 163 12.77 -1.48 20.42
C LEU A 163 11.82 -2.52 19.80
N TYR A 164 12.04 -2.86 18.53
CA TYR A 164 11.24 -3.84 17.82
C TYR A 164 11.87 -5.22 17.91
N GLU A 165 11.15 -6.17 18.52
CA GLU A 165 11.46 -7.59 18.56
C GLU A 165 10.54 -8.33 17.56
N ILE A 166 11.13 -9.11 16.66
CA ILE A 166 10.35 -9.93 15.71
C ILE A 166 9.89 -11.18 16.44
N GLY A 167 8.65 -11.16 16.93
CA GLY A 167 8.04 -12.31 17.59
C GLY A 167 7.27 -13.16 16.57
N LEU A 168 7.86 -14.24 16.07
CA LEU A 168 7.08 -15.32 15.45
C LEU A 168 6.33 -16.04 16.57
N GLU A 169 5.04 -15.74 16.74
CA GLU A 169 4.20 -16.42 17.73
C GLU A 169 4.17 -17.94 17.46
N GLY A 170 4.72 -18.75 18.38
CA GLY A 170 4.38 -20.17 18.50
C GLY A 170 5.50 -21.15 18.82
N GLU A 171 6.75 -20.83 18.52
CA GLU A 171 7.91 -21.65 18.87
C GLU A 171 9.09 -20.69 18.89
N SER A 172 9.70 -20.48 20.05
CA SER A 172 11.07 -20.00 20.07
C SER A 172 11.85 -21.04 19.26
N ILE A 173 12.17 -20.77 18.00
CA ILE A 173 13.15 -21.57 17.29
C ILE A 173 14.39 -21.48 18.19
N PRO A 174 14.84 -22.57 18.81
CA PRO A 174 16.11 -22.53 19.49
C PRO A 174 17.12 -22.27 18.37
N PHE A 175 17.57 -21.03 18.23
CA PHE A 175 18.88 -20.80 17.65
C PHE A 175 19.81 -21.60 18.53
N SER A 176 20.16 -22.80 18.06
CA SER A 176 21.03 -23.71 18.80
C SER A 176 22.29 -22.92 19.11
N ASN A 177 22.54 -22.69 20.40
CA ASN A 177 23.75 -22.10 20.96
C ASN A 177 24.97 -23.01 20.78
N ASP A 178 25.13 -23.62 19.60
CA ASP A 178 26.35 -24.32 19.18
C ASP A 178 27.42 -23.34 18.67
N TYR A 179 27.19 -22.03 18.80
CA TYR A 179 28.17 -20.98 18.50
C TYR A 179 29.15 -20.70 19.64
N ASN A 180 29.40 -21.67 20.52
CA ASN A 180 30.37 -21.54 21.61
C ASN A 180 31.71 -22.27 21.36
N ASP A 181 31.94 -22.81 20.15
CA ASP A 181 33.21 -23.49 19.85
C ASP A 181 33.93 -22.92 18.61
N LYS A 182 34.25 -21.62 18.66
CA LYS A 182 35.53 -21.06 18.15
C LYS A 182 35.61 -19.56 18.44
N LYS A 183 36.11 -19.23 19.63
CA LYS A 183 36.87 -17.98 19.83
C LYS A 183 38.17 -18.06 19.01
N THR A 184 38.09 -17.77 17.73
CA THR A 184 39.25 -17.26 16.98
C THR A 184 39.04 -15.77 16.77
N SER A 185 39.79 -15.00 17.56
CA SER A 185 40.08 -13.58 17.39
C SER A 185 39.87 -13.08 15.96
N PHE A 186 38.79 -12.32 15.74
CA PHE A 186 38.67 -11.48 14.55
C PHE A 186 39.76 -10.41 14.62
N SER A 187 40.80 -10.57 13.81
CA SER A 187 41.77 -9.51 13.56
C SER A 187 41.06 -8.34 12.91
N GLN A 188 41.14 -7.16 13.53
CA GLN A 188 40.66 -5.89 13.02
C GLN A 188 41.45 -5.42 11.78
N ASN A 189 41.37 -6.15 10.67
CA ASN A 189 41.82 -5.66 9.37
C ASN A 189 40.59 -5.29 8.53
N ARG A 190 39.93 -4.18 8.91
CA ARG A 190 39.02 -3.49 7.99
C ARG A 190 39.88 -2.73 6.98
N LYS A 191 39.81 -3.13 5.72
CA LYS A 191 40.25 -2.30 4.59
C LYS A 191 39.42 -1.02 4.59
N ASN A 192 40.11 0.11 4.65
CA ASN A 192 39.50 1.43 4.60
C ASN A 192 38.98 1.67 3.18
N ILE A 193 37.65 1.66 3.01
CA ILE A 193 36.98 1.84 1.69
C ILE A 193 37.01 3.30 1.23
N PHE A 194 37.62 4.19 2.02
CA PHE A 194 37.76 5.62 1.75
C PHE A 194 39.21 6.07 1.52
N GLU A 195 40.15 5.15 1.26
CA GLU A 195 41.46 5.55 0.75
C GLU A 195 41.32 6.11 -0.68
N PRO A 196 41.83 7.33 -0.95
CA PRO A 196 41.77 7.90 -2.29
C PRO A 196 42.64 7.06 -3.24
N VAL A 197 42.01 6.61 -4.33
CA VAL A 197 42.70 5.92 -5.42
C VAL A 197 43.78 6.84 -5.97
N ALA A 198 45.05 6.48 -5.81
CA ALA A 198 46.16 7.15 -6.46
C ALA A 198 45.98 7.03 -7.98
N ILE A 199 45.65 8.14 -8.63
CA ILE A 199 45.55 8.24 -10.09
C ILE A 199 46.98 8.20 -10.65
N ASN A 200 47.45 6.99 -10.95
CA ASN A 200 48.58 6.81 -11.84
C ASN A 200 48.12 7.17 -13.25
N ARG A 201 48.72 8.23 -13.80
CA ARG A 201 48.48 8.76 -15.14
C ARG A 201 49.58 8.24 -16.07
N PRO A 202 49.31 7.31 -17.00
CA PRO A 202 50.24 7.01 -18.07
C PRO A 202 49.83 7.73 -19.37
N GLY A 203 50.82 8.40 -19.97
CA GLY A 203 51.11 8.37 -21.41
C GLY A 203 50.01 8.70 -22.42
N LYS A 204 50.14 9.87 -23.06
CA LYS A 204 49.55 10.17 -24.36
C LYS A 204 49.92 9.10 -25.41
N ALA A 205 48.92 8.63 -26.16
CA ALA A 205 49.10 8.12 -27.53
C ALA A 205 47.81 8.34 -28.35
N GLN A 206 48.01 8.45 -29.66
CA GLN A 206 47.17 9.04 -30.70
C GLN A 206 45.79 8.39 -30.96
N GLU A 207 44.79 9.25 -31.16
CA GLU A 207 43.97 9.41 -32.36
C GLU A 207 43.89 8.23 -33.35
N GLN A 208 42.70 7.61 -33.46
CA GLN A 208 42.13 7.10 -34.73
C GLN A 208 40.62 6.83 -34.57
N LEU A 209 39.83 7.51 -35.40
CA LEU A 209 38.39 7.26 -35.61
C LEU A 209 38.18 5.99 -36.45
N PRO A 210 37.26 5.09 -36.08
CA PRO A 210 36.73 4.10 -37.01
C PRO A 210 35.50 4.60 -37.75
N GLN A 211 35.57 4.48 -39.07
CA GLN A 211 34.52 4.74 -40.05
C GLN A 211 33.32 3.79 -39.89
N LEU A 212 32.13 4.34 -40.16
CA LEU A 212 30.89 3.61 -40.41
C LEU A 212 30.86 3.06 -41.83
N SER A 213 30.44 1.80 -42.01
CA SER A 213 29.77 1.33 -43.22
C SER A 213 28.91 0.09 -42.92
N PRO A 214 27.82 -0.14 -43.69
CA PRO A 214 26.70 -1.00 -43.31
C PRO A 214 26.78 -2.41 -43.90
N SER A 215 26.16 -3.38 -43.24
CA SER A 215 25.89 -4.70 -43.81
C SER A 215 24.49 -5.20 -43.43
N SER A 216 23.63 -5.33 -44.43
CA SER A 216 22.43 -6.19 -44.47
C SER A 216 22.77 -7.50 -45.20
N PRO A 217 21.87 -8.48 -45.32
CA PRO A 217 21.32 -9.34 -44.27
C PRO A 217 21.53 -10.83 -44.61
N GLU A 218 21.63 -11.71 -43.60
CA GLU A 218 21.51 -13.15 -43.83
C GLU A 218 20.82 -13.85 -42.65
N ALA A 219 19.67 -14.45 -42.94
CA ALA A 219 19.05 -15.56 -42.21
C ALA A 219 19.49 -16.87 -42.93
N PRO A 220 19.42 -18.10 -42.37
CA PRO A 220 18.34 -18.58 -41.49
C PRO A 220 18.69 -19.67 -40.44
N GLY A 221 17.68 -20.06 -39.66
CA GLY A 221 17.61 -21.30 -38.86
C GLY A 221 17.53 -21.02 -37.35
N GLY A 222 16.56 -21.49 -36.56
CA GLY A 222 15.60 -22.56 -36.73
C GLY A 222 15.58 -23.37 -35.44
N SER A 223 14.69 -23.02 -34.50
CA SER A 223 14.30 -23.90 -33.39
C SER A 223 13.00 -23.41 -32.74
N GLU A 224 11.89 -24.02 -33.15
CA GLU A 224 10.57 -23.86 -32.55
C GLU A 224 10.58 -24.38 -31.10
N LYS A 225 10.41 -23.47 -30.13
CA LYS A 225 10.08 -23.81 -28.75
C LYS A 225 8.58 -23.66 -28.59
N LYS A 226 7.85 -24.78 -28.50
CA LYS A 226 6.42 -24.82 -28.16
C LYS A 226 6.19 -24.21 -26.78
N THR A 227 5.82 -22.94 -26.74
CA THR A 227 5.20 -22.30 -25.57
C THR A 227 3.74 -22.71 -25.52
N GLY A 228 3.37 -23.52 -24.53
CA GLY A 228 1.97 -23.73 -24.16
C GLY A 228 1.34 -22.41 -23.71
N PRO A 229 0.01 -22.27 -23.80
CA PRO A 229 -0.68 -21.05 -23.40
C PRO A 229 -0.39 -20.75 -21.93
N LEU A 230 0.20 -19.59 -21.65
CA LEU A 230 0.30 -19.07 -20.28
C LEU A 230 -1.12 -19.00 -19.72
N ALA A 231 -1.36 -19.76 -18.64
CA ALA A 231 -2.57 -19.64 -17.87
C ALA A 231 -2.65 -18.20 -17.33
N ILE A 232 -3.67 -17.46 -17.77
CA ILE A 232 -3.99 -16.14 -17.24
C ILE A 232 -4.44 -16.38 -15.78
N PRO A 233 -3.74 -15.83 -14.77
CA PRO A 233 -4.12 -16.03 -13.38
C PRO A 233 -5.57 -15.56 -13.14
N SER A 234 -6.30 -16.33 -12.34
CA SER A 234 -7.67 -16.01 -11.93
C SER A 234 -7.69 -14.59 -11.36
N THR A 235 -8.60 -13.77 -11.88
CA THR A 235 -8.55 -12.33 -11.63
C THR A 235 -8.96 -12.03 -10.19
N ALA A 236 -7.98 -11.85 -9.31
CA ALA A 236 -8.18 -11.24 -8.00
C ALA A 236 -8.87 -9.87 -8.21
N SER A 237 -9.99 -9.66 -7.51
CA SER A 237 -10.68 -8.38 -7.51
C SER A 237 -9.84 -7.40 -6.69
N TYR A 238 -9.09 -6.53 -7.37
CA TYR A 238 -8.32 -5.49 -6.69
C TYR A 238 -9.28 -4.43 -6.11
N ALA A 239 -9.11 -4.13 -4.84
CA ALA A 239 -9.73 -3.00 -4.16
C ALA A 239 -8.66 -1.96 -3.83
N PHE A 240 -9.02 -0.69 -3.76
CA PHE A 240 -8.08 0.33 -3.31
C PHE A 240 -7.67 0.08 -1.86
N PRO A 241 -6.39 0.25 -1.50
CA PRO A 241 -5.97 0.17 -0.11
C PRO A 241 -6.70 1.22 0.74
N SER A 242 -6.99 0.89 1.99
CA SER A 242 -7.54 1.82 2.98
C SER A 242 -6.40 2.40 3.81
N LEU A 243 -6.40 3.71 4.05
CA LEU A 243 -5.38 4.38 4.84
C LEU A 243 -5.33 3.90 6.30
N ASP A 244 -6.46 3.45 6.84
CA ASP A 244 -6.57 3.00 8.23
C ASP A 244 -6.02 1.59 8.48
N GLY A 245 -5.61 0.86 7.43
CA GLY A 245 -5.12 -0.52 7.50
C GLY A 245 -6.11 -1.54 8.07
N LYS A 246 -7.32 -1.11 8.47
CA LYS A 246 -8.30 -1.92 9.22
C LYS A 246 -9.35 -2.53 8.32
N SER A 247 -9.44 -2.12 7.06
CA SER A 247 -10.38 -2.70 6.12
C SER A 247 -9.78 -2.91 4.73
N ASN A 248 -9.31 -4.13 4.47
CA ASN A 248 -9.07 -4.57 3.07
C ASN A 248 -10.38 -4.80 2.30
N GLN A 249 -11.54 -4.58 2.93
CA GLN A 249 -12.86 -4.85 2.38
C GLN A 249 -13.92 -3.86 2.90
N VAL A 250 -13.65 -2.55 2.98
CA VAL A 250 -14.79 -1.62 2.94
C VAL A 250 -15.30 -1.70 1.50
N PRO A 251 -16.47 -2.29 1.23
CA PRO A 251 -17.08 -2.19 -0.09
C PRO A 251 -17.21 -0.70 -0.37
N LEU A 252 -16.44 -0.19 -1.33
CA LEU A 252 -16.57 1.18 -1.79
C LEU A 252 -17.94 1.28 -2.45
N PRO A 253 -18.96 1.89 -1.81
CA PRO A 253 -20.34 1.75 -2.27
C PRO A 253 -20.59 2.37 -3.64
N TRP A 254 -19.61 3.14 -4.12
CA TRP A 254 -19.62 3.82 -5.40
C TRP A 254 -18.75 3.17 -6.48
N LEU A 255 -17.95 2.16 -6.12
CA LEU A 255 -17.35 1.18 -7.04
C LEU A 255 -18.12 -0.14 -7.00
N GLU A 256 -19.31 -0.18 -6.40
CA GLU A 256 -20.15 -1.38 -6.36
C GLU A 256 -20.45 -1.86 -7.80
N GLY A 257 -19.73 -2.92 -8.18
CA GLY A 257 -19.82 -3.58 -9.48
C GLY A 257 -18.74 -3.20 -10.50
N ALA A 258 -17.94 -2.15 -10.26
CA ALA A 258 -16.80 -1.80 -11.10
C ALA A 258 -15.52 -2.42 -10.52
N LYS A 259 -14.82 -3.22 -11.32
CA LYS A 259 -13.61 -3.91 -10.89
C LYS A 259 -12.39 -3.08 -11.27
N VAL A 260 -11.50 -2.79 -10.32
CA VAL A 260 -10.23 -2.13 -10.64
C VAL A 260 -9.32 -3.14 -11.34
N LEU A 261 -8.87 -2.80 -12.54
CA LEU A 261 -7.98 -3.61 -13.37
C LEU A 261 -6.52 -3.25 -13.15
N ARG A 262 -6.22 -1.97 -12.90
CA ARG A 262 -4.87 -1.44 -12.76
C ARG A 262 -4.88 -0.21 -11.85
N ASN A 263 -3.86 -0.07 -11.01
CA ASN A 263 -3.62 1.10 -10.18
C ASN A 263 -2.14 1.48 -10.27
N VAL A 264 -1.83 2.58 -10.95
CA VAL A 264 -0.48 3.14 -11.13
C VAL A 264 -0.44 4.47 -10.38
N GLY A 265 -0.20 4.40 -9.08
CA GLY A 265 -0.19 5.56 -8.18
C GLY A 265 -0.92 5.25 -6.86
N PRO A 266 -0.77 6.11 -5.84
CA PRO A 266 -1.37 5.89 -4.53
C PRO A 266 -2.85 6.32 -4.55
N PHE A 267 -3.70 5.64 -5.30
CA PHE A 267 -5.15 5.74 -5.11
C PHE A 267 -5.52 4.96 -3.84
N TYR A 268 -6.14 5.61 -2.86
CA TYR A 268 -6.59 4.96 -1.63
C TYR A 268 -7.95 5.49 -1.17
N SER A 269 -8.63 4.67 -0.37
CA SER A 269 -9.82 5.11 0.35
C SER A 269 -9.44 5.74 1.68
N VAL A 270 -10.11 6.82 2.04
CA VAL A 270 -9.97 7.47 3.35
C VAL A 270 -10.71 6.73 4.49
N GLY A 271 -11.31 5.57 4.20
CA GLY A 271 -11.99 4.74 5.18
C GLY A 271 -13.21 5.45 5.79
N SER A 272 -13.20 5.63 7.11
CA SER A 272 -14.25 6.34 7.85
C SER A 272 -14.06 7.86 7.91
N ARG A 273 -12.89 8.38 7.50
CA ARG A 273 -12.60 9.81 7.48
C ARG A 273 -13.41 10.50 6.36
N LYS A 274 -13.90 11.70 6.65
CA LYS A 274 -14.54 12.56 5.64
C LYS A 274 -13.46 13.24 4.79
N ILE A 275 -13.74 13.36 3.50
CA ILE A 275 -12.95 14.19 2.59
C ILE A 275 -13.46 15.62 2.72
N ALA A 276 -12.57 16.61 2.79
CA ALA A 276 -12.94 18.01 2.76
C ALA A 276 -12.28 18.71 1.56
N ILE A 277 -13.06 19.46 0.79
CA ILE A 277 -12.57 20.25 -0.35
C ILE A 277 -13.12 21.68 -0.19
N ALA A 278 -12.23 22.64 0.05
CA ALA A 278 -12.56 24.02 0.41
C ALA A 278 -13.57 24.09 1.55
N ALA A 279 -13.28 23.41 2.66
CA ALA A 279 -14.11 23.27 3.87
C ALA A 279 -15.46 22.57 3.67
N ARG A 280 -15.79 22.10 2.45
CA ARG A 280 -16.99 21.30 2.22
C ARG A 280 -16.67 19.83 2.46
N GLU A 281 -17.35 19.25 3.43
CA GLU A 281 -17.21 17.83 3.77
C GLU A 281 -17.99 16.91 2.82
N PHE A 282 -17.38 15.77 2.51
CA PHE A 282 -17.94 14.67 1.74
C PHE A 282 -17.75 13.38 2.52
N ASN A 283 -18.81 12.58 2.58
CA ASN A 283 -18.83 11.37 3.40
C ASN A 283 -18.00 10.22 2.81
N ARG A 284 -17.66 10.29 1.52
CA ARG A 284 -17.01 9.21 0.76
C ARG A 284 -16.16 9.77 -0.36
N GLY A 285 -15.11 9.03 -0.71
CA GLY A 285 -14.37 9.22 -1.96
C GLY A 285 -13.07 8.43 -1.96
N VAL A 286 -12.27 8.69 -2.99
CA VAL A 286 -10.90 8.19 -3.15
C VAL A 286 -10.00 9.40 -3.26
N VAL A 287 -8.83 9.28 -2.64
CA VAL A 287 -7.78 10.29 -2.69
C VAL A 287 -6.61 9.71 -3.47
N VAL A 288 -5.94 10.58 -4.22
CA VAL A 288 -4.76 10.26 -5.01
C VAL A 288 -3.68 11.27 -4.66
N GLU A 289 -2.55 10.79 -4.16
CA GLU A 289 -1.40 11.66 -3.93
C GLU A 289 -0.53 11.77 -5.19
N VAL A 290 -0.24 13.00 -5.59
CA VAL A 290 0.69 13.34 -6.67
C VAL A 290 1.59 14.50 -6.23
N ASP A 291 2.81 14.54 -6.75
CA ASP A 291 3.85 15.50 -6.42
C ASP A 291 4.74 15.76 -7.66
N GLU A 292 5.73 16.65 -7.57
CA GLU A 292 6.62 16.97 -8.71
C GLU A 292 7.42 15.73 -9.16
N GLY A 293 7.82 14.88 -8.21
CA GLY A 293 8.56 13.64 -8.48
C GLY A 293 7.71 12.52 -9.08
N ARG A 294 6.39 12.54 -8.85
CA ARG A 294 5.39 11.59 -9.34
C ARG A 294 4.20 12.36 -9.92
N PRO A 295 4.39 12.99 -11.08
CA PRO A 295 3.42 13.95 -11.60
C PRO A 295 2.20 13.30 -12.23
N VAL A 296 2.16 11.98 -12.40
CA VAL A 296 1.03 11.27 -13.02
C VAL A 296 0.65 10.06 -12.20
N ALA A 297 -0.64 9.94 -11.91
CA ALA A 297 -1.24 8.75 -11.33
C ALA A 297 -2.44 8.31 -12.18
N GLU A 298 -2.64 7.00 -12.33
CA GLU A 298 -3.69 6.43 -13.16
C GLU A 298 -4.36 5.20 -12.53
N ALA A 299 -5.69 5.16 -12.55
CA ALA A 299 -6.48 3.98 -12.20
C ALA A 299 -7.36 3.54 -13.38
N VAL A 300 -7.37 2.24 -13.68
CA VAL A 300 -8.20 1.64 -14.73
C VAL A 300 -9.25 0.74 -14.10
N MET A 301 -10.50 0.94 -14.49
CA MET A 301 -11.67 0.21 -14.01
C MET A 301 -12.39 -0.50 -15.15
N ASP A 302 -12.89 -1.70 -14.90
CA ASP A 302 -13.82 -2.43 -15.75
C ASP A 302 -15.26 -2.06 -15.38
N LEU A 303 -15.94 -1.36 -16.28
CA LEU A 303 -17.33 -0.97 -16.17
C LEU A 303 -18.28 -1.98 -16.81
N GLN A 304 -17.77 -2.91 -17.63
CA GLN A 304 -18.55 -3.92 -18.34
C GLN A 304 -19.72 -3.34 -19.19
N ALA A 305 -19.66 -2.06 -19.57
CA ALA A 305 -20.74 -1.33 -20.23
C ALA A 305 -22.08 -1.32 -19.45
N ARG A 306 -22.05 -1.46 -18.12
CA ARG A 306 -23.27 -1.57 -17.28
C ARG A 306 -23.81 -0.24 -16.77
N TYR A 307 -23.05 0.85 -16.97
CA TYR A 307 -23.34 2.16 -16.40
C TYR A 307 -23.60 3.18 -17.51
N ARG A 308 -24.46 4.16 -17.21
CA ARG A 308 -24.78 5.26 -18.13
C ARG A 308 -24.14 6.57 -17.72
N VAL A 309 -24.12 6.86 -16.42
CA VAL A 309 -23.65 8.14 -15.89
C VAL A 309 -22.69 7.90 -14.73
N LEU A 310 -21.59 8.66 -14.70
CA LEU A 310 -20.76 8.86 -13.52
C LEU A 310 -20.89 10.31 -13.08
N ARG A 311 -21.19 10.56 -11.81
CA ARG A 311 -21.31 11.91 -11.24
C ARG A 311 -20.66 12.04 -9.88
N GLY A 312 -20.14 13.21 -9.55
CA GLY A 312 -19.50 13.47 -8.24
C GLY A 312 -18.79 14.81 -8.21
N PHE A 313 -17.80 14.93 -7.32
CA PHE A 313 -17.00 16.14 -7.18
C PHE A 313 -15.51 15.81 -7.19
N ALA A 314 -14.71 16.70 -7.75
CA ALA A 314 -13.25 16.63 -7.74
C ALA A 314 -12.66 17.92 -7.17
N GLY A 315 -11.53 17.82 -6.47
CA GLY A 315 -10.82 18.99 -5.95
C GLY A 315 -9.58 18.61 -5.14
N VAL A 316 -8.88 19.61 -4.62
CA VAL A 316 -7.76 19.39 -3.70
C VAL A 316 -8.31 19.20 -2.30
N GLU A 317 -7.86 18.15 -1.62
CA GLU A 317 -8.23 17.92 -0.23
C GLU A 317 -7.62 18.98 0.69
N ASP A 318 -8.38 19.44 1.68
CA ASP A 318 -7.99 20.50 2.61
C ASP A 318 -6.70 20.19 3.38
N GLU A 319 -6.35 18.91 3.56
CA GLU A 319 -5.09 18.46 4.15
C GLU A 319 -3.86 18.96 3.36
N THR A 320 -4.02 19.20 2.07
CA THR A 320 -2.97 19.70 1.16
C THR A 320 -3.30 21.09 0.59
N GLN A 321 -4.14 21.88 1.27
CA GLN A 321 -4.58 23.19 0.78
C GLN A 321 -3.45 24.24 0.65
N ASN A 322 -2.29 24.02 1.28
CA ASN A 322 -1.13 24.92 1.22
C ASN A 322 -0.08 24.45 0.18
N SER A 323 -0.43 23.49 -0.66
CA SER A 323 0.47 23.01 -1.71
C SER A 323 0.76 24.09 -2.77
N SER A 324 1.98 24.10 -3.31
CA SER A 324 2.35 24.84 -4.53
C SER A 324 1.87 24.12 -5.80
N GLY A 325 1.43 22.86 -5.66
CA GLY A 325 0.91 22.07 -6.75
C GLY A 325 -0.57 22.33 -7.04
N SER A 326 -0.97 22.04 -8.27
CA SER A 326 -2.34 21.85 -8.74
C SER A 326 -2.45 20.54 -9.52
N PHE A 327 -3.65 20.14 -9.94
CA PHE A 327 -3.78 18.97 -10.82
C PHE A 327 -4.85 19.12 -11.90
N ILE A 328 -4.71 18.33 -12.96
CA ILE A 328 -5.69 18.13 -14.01
C ILE A 328 -6.24 16.71 -13.89
N LEU A 329 -7.56 16.57 -13.91
CA LEU A 329 -8.25 15.28 -13.89
C LEU A 329 -8.76 14.95 -15.30
N THR A 330 -8.39 13.78 -15.80
CA THR A 330 -8.83 13.29 -17.12
C THR A 330 -9.52 11.94 -16.99
N PHE A 331 -10.69 11.80 -17.61
CA PHE A 331 -11.42 10.55 -17.72
C PHE A 331 -11.35 10.04 -19.16
N LEU A 332 -10.88 8.81 -19.37
CA LEU A 332 -10.83 8.16 -20.68
C LEU A 332 -11.72 6.91 -20.66
N GLY A 333 -12.69 6.85 -21.56
CA GLY A 333 -13.55 5.68 -21.78
C GLY A 333 -13.09 4.94 -23.02
N ASP A 334 -12.62 3.70 -22.86
CA ASP A 334 -12.05 2.90 -23.94
C ASP A 334 -11.01 3.68 -24.77
N GLU A 335 -10.09 4.34 -24.05
CA GLU A 335 -8.99 5.17 -24.60
C GLU A 335 -9.43 6.49 -25.25
N ARG A 336 -10.73 6.80 -25.29
CA ARG A 336 -11.27 8.09 -25.74
C ARG A 336 -11.47 9.04 -24.56
N GLU A 337 -10.97 10.26 -24.67
CA GLU A 337 -11.23 11.31 -23.68
C GLU A 337 -12.73 11.60 -23.58
N LEU A 338 -13.28 11.43 -22.37
CA LEU A 338 -14.67 11.77 -22.04
C LEU A 338 -14.75 13.16 -21.38
N LEU A 339 -13.74 13.50 -20.57
CA LEU A 339 -13.64 14.79 -19.88
C LEU A 339 -12.19 15.04 -19.49
N LYS A 340 -11.81 16.31 -19.59
CA LYS A 340 -10.61 16.86 -18.99
C LYS A 340 -10.99 18.12 -18.22
N THR A 341 -10.72 18.16 -16.91
CA THR A 341 -11.05 19.31 -16.08
C THR A 341 -10.12 20.49 -16.37
N PRO A 342 -10.51 21.73 -16.02
CA PRO A 342 -9.52 22.77 -15.80
C PRO A 342 -8.54 22.38 -14.68
N VAL A 343 -7.45 23.14 -14.56
CA VAL A 343 -6.50 23.00 -13.45
C VAL A 343 -7.22 23.26 -12.12
N LEU A 344 -7.25 22.25 -11.25
CA LEU A 344 -7.86 22.32 -9.92
C LEU A 344 -6.78 22.71 -8.90
N LYS A 345 -6.98 23.86 -8.26
CA LYS A 345 -6.01 24.47 -7.36
C LYS A 345 -6.35 24.21 -5.88
N PRO A 346 -5.35 24.20 -4.99
CA PRO A 346 -5.56 24.22 -3.55
C PRO A 346 -6.46 25.38 -3.12
N GLY A 347 -7.36 25.14 -2.16
CA GLY A 347 -8.38 26.10 -1.71
C GLY A 347 -9.50 26.40 -2.73
N GLY A 348 -9.47 25.79 -3.92
CA GLY A 348 -10.51 25.94 -4.93
C GLY A 348 -11.81 25.20 -4.57
N TYR A 349 -12.95 25.75 -4.97
CA TYR A 349 -14.24 25.08 -4.77
C TYR A 349 -14.30 23.72 -5.47
N PRO A 350 -15.07 22.75 -4.93
CA PRO A 350 -15.25 21.45 -5.56
C PRO A 350 -15.80 21.57 -7.00
N HIS A 351 -15.13 20.92 -7.94
CA HIS A 351 -15.54 20.86 -9.33
C HIS A 351 -16.54 19.71 -9.52
N TYR A 352 -17.76 20.03 -9.94
CA TYR A 352 -18.77 19.00 -10.23
C TYR A 352 -18.40 18.25 -11.52
N VAL A 353 -18.40 16.91 -11.44
CA VAL A 353 -18.10 16.02 -12.55
C VAL A 353 -19.38 15.29 -12.91
N GLU A 354 -19.74 15.29 -14.19
CA GLU A 354 -20.82 14.48 -14.75
C GLU A 354 -20.40 13.98 -16.14
N LEU A 355 -20.51 12.66 -16.33
CA LEU A 355 -19.93 11.94 -17.46
C LEU A 355 -20.92 10.93 -18.01
N ASN A 356 -21.16 10.96 -19.32
CA ASN A 356 -21.85 9.86 -20.00
C ASN A 356 -20.86 8.72 -20.27
N VAL A 357 -21.04 7.61 -19.56
CA VAL A 357 -20.23 6.38 -19.68
C VAL A 357 -20.99 5.24 -20.36
N THR A 358 -22.09 5.55 -21.06
CA THR A 358 -22.90 4.55 -21.77
C THR A 358 -22.05 3.79 -22.78
N GLY A 359 -22.05 2.46 -22.67
CA GLY A 359 -21.30 1.58 -23.56
C GLY A 359 -19.80 1.49 -23.28
N VAL A 360 -19.28 2.24 -22.30
CA VAL A 360 -17.85 2.22 -21.94
C VAL A 360 -17.53 0.93 -21.20
N LYS A 361 -16.54 0.18 -21.69
CA LYS A 361 -16.08 -1.06 -21.04
C LYS A 361 -14.98 -0.77 -20.03
N ARG A 362 -13.99 0.05 -20.40
CA ARG A 362 -12.87 0.42 -19.53
C ARG A 362 -12.88 1.92 -19.28
N LEU A 363 -12.89 2.31 -18.02
CA LEU A 363 -12.73 3.70 -17.61
C LEU A 363 -11.36 3.90 -16.98
N THR A 364 -10.58 4.83 -17.51
CA THR A 364 -9.29 5.26 -16.97
C THR A 364 -9.46 6.62 -16.33
N VAL A 365 -9.04 6.75 -15.07
CA VAL A 365 -8.99 8.00 -14.32
C VAL A 365 -7.54 8.37 -14.16
N ARG A 366 -7.15 9.49 -14.77
CA ARG A 366 -5.78 10.00 -14.75
C ARG A 366 -5.73 11.34 -14.03
N VAL A 367 -4.84 11.43 -13.05
CA VAL A 367 -4.52 12.65 -12.30
C VAL A 367 -3.12 13.08 -12.72
N GLU A 368 -2.98 14.32 -13.14
CA GLU A 368 -1.71 14.90 -13.56
C GLU A 368 -1.41 16.18 -12.76
N TRP A 369 -0.33 16.15 -11.99
CA TRP A 369 0.20 17.28 -11.24
C TRP A 369 0.68 18.39 -12.18
N GLN A 370 0.52 19.63 -11.74
CA GLN A 370 0.94 20.85 -12.43
C GLN A 370 1.41 21.86 -11.38
N GLU A 371 2.51 22.55 -11.65
CA GLU A 371 2.96 23.64 -10.79
C GLU A 371 1.92 24.79 -10.78
N SER A 372 1.52 25.27 -9.60
CA SER A 372 0.55 26.36 -9.47
C SER A 372 0.85 27.28 -8.29
N GLY A 373 1.84 28.16 -8.50
CA GLY A 373 2.07 29.32 -7.64
C GLY A 373 2.78 28.99 -6.32
N PRO A 374 2.83 29.96 -5.39
CA PRO A 374 3.54 29.79 -4.13
C PRO A 374 2.77 28.85 -3.18
N GLY A 375 3.50 27.95 -2.54
CA GLY A 375 2.99 27.05 -1.49
C GLY A 375 4.16 26.47 -0.68
N ASP A 376 3.84 25.80 0.43
CA ASP A 376 4.83 25.34 1.41
C ASP A 376 5.53 24.03 0.97
N TYR A 377 4.87 23.25 0.11
CA TYR A 377 5.32 21.95 -0.41
C TYR A 377 4.59 21.63 -1.73
N ASP A 378 5.08 20.68 -2.51
CA ASP A 378 4.56 20.33 -3.85
C ASP A 378 3.47 19.24 -3.83
N ARG A 379 3.43 18.42 -2.78
CA ARG A 379 2.46 17.31 -2.63
C ARG A 379 1.01 17.79 -2.66
N ILE A 380 0.16 17.08 -3.40
CA ILE A 380 -1.30 17.29 -3.46
C ILE A 380 -2.03 15.99 -3.21
N ALA A 381 -3.08 16.05 -2.40
CA ALA A 381 -4.10 15.02 -2.28
C ALA A 381 -5.29 15.39 -3.19
N ALA A 382 -5.33 14.80 -4.40
CA ALA A 382 -6.42 14.97 -5.34
C ALA A 382 -7.61 14.10 -4.90
N ALA A 383 -8.71 14.73 -4.53
CA ALA A 383 -9.90 14.07 -4.00
C ALA A 383 -10.96 13.87 -5.08
N LEU A 384 -11.45 12.64 -5.20
CA LEU A 384 -12.60 12.23 -5.99
C LEU A 384 -13.76 11.90 -5.04
N ALA A 385 -14.52 12.93 -4.68
CA ALA A 385 -15.52 12.89 -3.62
C ALA A 385 -16.93 12.57 -4.13
N ASN A 386 -17.64 11.68 -3.43
CA ASN A 386 -19.00 11.25 -3.77
C ASN A 386 -19.21 10.91 -5.26
N MET A 387 -18.20 10.33 -5.91
CA MET A 387 -18.35 9.75 -7.25
C MET A 387 -19.38 8.63 -7.16
N ILE A 388 -20.33 8.53 -8.10
CA ILE A 388 -21.39 7.52 -8.13
C ILE A 388 -21.63 7.12 -9.59
N PHE A 389 -21.56 5.82 -9.88
CA PHE A 389 -22.05 5.27 -11.14
C PHE A 389 -23.54 4.97 -11.08
N GLN A 390 -24.29 5.39 -12.09
CA GLN A 390 -25.69 5.05 -12.27
C GLN A 390 -25.80 3.98 -13.35
N ALA A 391 -26.34 2.82 -12.97
CA ALA A 391 -26.63 1.75 -13.91
C ALA A 391 -27.72 2.18 -14.91
N GLU A 392 -27.72 1.55 -16.07
CA GLU A 392 -28.90 1.53 -16.94
C GLU A 392 -30.09 1.01 -16.12
N ASP A 393 -31.13 1.83 -15.94
CA ASP A 393 -32.31 1.48 -15.14
C ASP A 393 -32.70 0.03 -15.45
N GLN A 394 -32.63 -0.84 -14.44
CA GLN A 394 -33.38 -2.07 -14.53
C GLN A 394 -34.83 -1.63 -14.74
N PRO A 395 -35.49 -2.04 -15.84
CA PRO A 395 -36.87 -1.63 -16.09
C PRO A 395 -37.65 -1.94 -14.82
N ALA A 396 -38.26 -0.90 -14.24
CA ALA A 396 -39.03 -1.03 -13.01
C ALA A 396 -39.91 -2.27 -13.15
N GLN A 397 -39.63 -3.30 -12.35
CA GLN A 397 -40.47 -4.50 -12.33
C GLN A 397 -41.85 -4.03 -11.90
N LYS A 398 -42.76 -3.92 -12.87
CA LYS A 398 -44.14 -3.52 -12.68
C LYS A 398 -44.96 -4.65 -12.06
#